data_AF-A0A3D8M6P4-F1
#
_entry.id   AF-A0A3D8M6P4-F1
#
_cell.length_a   1.000
_cell.length_b   1.000
_cell.length_c   1.000
_cell.angle_alpha   90.00
_cell.angle_beta   90.00
_cell.angle_gamma   90.00
#
_symmetry.space_group_name_H-M   'P 1'
#
loop_
_entity.id
_entity.type
_entity.pdbx_description
1 polymer ?
#
loop_
_entity_poly.entity_id
_entity_poly.type
_entity_poly.pdbx_seq_one_letter_code
_entity_poly.pdbx_strand_id
1 'polypeptide(L)'
;MARATPQHPLWQAMLSGSWYQTRAKGLAQARAYAKELCWQFNCSDLSETERDGILARLLPNARNIQLSPPFYCDYGANIHAGSNVSLAGGVTILDAGEVHIGANTRVGAGVVVCALHHPLDAKRRNLGWQRSEPIFIGSNVEIGNNVTILPGARIPDGSVITDNSVVRG
;
A
#
# COMPACT_ATOMS: atom_id res chain seq x y z
N MET A 1 -19.04 -0.19 -17.11
CA MET A 1 -17.58 0.05 -17.13
C MET A 1 -16.95 -0.84 -16.07
N ALA A 2 -15.90 -1.57 -16.47
CA ALA A 2 -15.16 -2.49 -15.63
C ALA A 2 -14.24 -1.74 -14.64
N ARG A 3 -13.83 -2.44 -13.58
CA ARG A 3 -12.81 -2.01 -12.61
C ARG A 3 -11.50 -1.66 -13.34
N ALA A 4 -10.83 -0.57 -12.95
CA ALA A 4 -9.49 -0.27 -13.47
C ALA A 4 -8.49 -1.33 -12.97
N THR A 5 -7.62 -1.80 -13.85
CA THR A 5 -6.48 -2.67 -13.56
C THR A 5 -5.19 -1.90 -13.85
N PRO A 6 -4.00 -2.43 -13.49
CA PRO A 6 -2.74 -1.77 -13.79
C PRO A 6 -2.58 -1.33 -15.25
N GLN A 7 -3.11 -2.07 -16.22
CA GLN A 7 -3.03 -1.74 -17.65
C GLN A 7 -4.01 -0.64 -18.10
N HIS A 8 -4.96 -0.24 -17.25
CA HIS A 8 -5.99 0.73 -17.59
C HIS A 8 -5.41 2.17 -17.62
N PRO A 9 -5.78 3.03 -18.59
CA PRO A 9 -5.23 4.39 -18.69
C PRO A 9 -5.40 5.25 -17.42
N LEU A 10 -6.55 5.16 -16.75
CA LEU A 10 -6.76 5.82 -15.45
C LEU A 10 -5.76 5.39 -14.36
N TRP A 11 -5.35 4.11 -14.38
CA TRP A 11 -4.36 3.60 -13.43
C TRP A 11 -2.98 4.15 -13.76
N GLN A 12 -2.61 4.14 -15.04
CA GLN A 12 -1.36 4.72 -15.52
C GLN A 12 -1.27 6.22 -15.23
N ALA A 13 -2.38 6.96 -15.42
CA ALA A 13 -2.47 8.36 -15.03
C ALA A 13 -2.29 8.55 -13.52
N MET A 14 -2.88 7.68 -12.69
CA MET A 14 -2.67 7.68 -11.24
C MET A 14 -1.22 7.43 -10.87
N LEU A 15 -0.51 6.52 -11.54
CA LEU A 15 0.92 6.22 -11.26
C LEU A 15 1.90 7.24 -11.85
N SER A 16 1.46 8.10 -12.76
CA SER A 16 2.34 9.06 -13.44
C SER A 16 2.93 10.17 -12.55
N GLY A 17 2.46 10.30 -11.29
CA GLY A 17 2.77 11.44 -10.43
C GLY A 17 2.04 12.73 -10.82
N SER A 18 1.16 12.71 -11.82
CA SER A 18 0.28 13.83 -12.14
C SER A 18 -0.92 13.90 -11.20
N TRP A 19 -1.56 15.08 -11.12
CA TRP A 19 -2.84 15.20 -10.43
C TRP A 19 -3.91 14.40 -11.19
N TYR A 20 -4.63 13.53 -10.48
CA TYR A 20 -5.69 12.69 -11.03
C TYR A 20 -6.97 12.76 -10.19
N GLN A 21 -8.07 12.33 -10.79
CA GLN A 21 -9.39 12.28 -10.15
C GLN A 21 -9.59 10.95 -9.42
N THR A 22 -9.49 10.97 -8.08
CA THR A 22 -9.60 9.75 -7.27
C THR A 22 -10.98 9.10 -7.34
N ARG A 23 -12.02 9.91 -7.59
CA ARG A 23 -13.42 9.45 -7.68
C ARG A 23 -13.77 8.88 -9.05
N ALA A 24 -12.82 8.81 -9.99
CA ALA A 24 -13.05 8.16 -11.27
C ALA A 24 -13.55 6.72 -11.06
N LYS A 25 -14.67 6.35 -11.70
CA LYS A 25 -15.43 5.13 -11.41
C LYS A 25 -14.56 3.86 -11.40
N GLY A 26 -13.66 3.72 -12.37
CA GLY A 26 -12.75 2.55 -12.46
C GLY A 26 -11.80 2.43 -11.27
N LEU A 27 -11.25 3.55 -10.78
CA LEU A 27 -10.37 3.58 -9.60
C LEU A 27 -11.18 3.34 -8.32
N ALA A 28 -12.36 3.93 -8.19
CA ALA A 28 -13.24 3.72 -7.04
C ALA A 28 -13.67 2.25 -6.91
N GLN A 29 -14.02 1.61 -8.03
CA GLN A 29 -14.30 0.17 -8.07
C GLN A 29 -13.08 -0.68 -7.73
N ALA A 30 -11.87 -0.24 -8.10
CA ALA A 30 -10.64 -0.93 -7.76
C ALA A 30 -10.36 -0.90 -6.25
N ARG A 31 -10.55 0.26 -5.62
CA ARG A 31 -10.43 0.36 -4.16
C ARG A 31 -11.50 -0.43 -3.41
N ALA A 32 -12.74 -0.42 -3.89
CA ALA A 32 -13.80 -1.23 -3.30
C ALA A 32 -13.47 -2.73 -3.33
N TYR A 33 -12.89 -3.19 -4.44
CA TYR A 33 -12.43 -4.58 -4.56
C TYR A 33 -11.29 -4.93 -3.59
N ALA A 34 -10.28 -4.07 -3.47
CA ALA A 34 -9.17 -4.30 -2.54
C ALA A 34 -9.66 -4.32 -1.08
N LYS A 35 -10.58 -3.42 -0.73
CA LYS A 35 -11.21 -3.37 0.60
C LYS A 35 -11.99 -4.62 0.93
N GLU A 36 -12.73 -5.17 -0.03
CA GLU A 36 -13.44 -6.43 0.14
C GLU A 36 -12.47 -7.58 0.43
N LEU A 37 -11.36 -7.67 -0.31
CA LEU A 37 -10.33 -8.68 -0.05
C LEU A 37 -9.61 -8.47 1.29
N CYS A 38 -9.34 -7.22 1.69
CA CYS A 38 -8.79 -6.93 3.02
C CYS A 38 -9.77 -7.36 4.12
N TRP A 39 -11.07 -7.10 3.94
CA TRP A 39 -12.10 -7.52 4.88
C TRP A 39 -12.11 -9.05 5.03
N GLN A 40 -12.10 -9.79 3.92
CA GLN A 40 -12.01 -11.24 3.92
C GLN A 40 -10.72 -11.74 4.61
N PHE A 41 -9.57 -11.17 4.25
CA PHE A 41 -8.27 -11.53 4.84
C PHE A 41 -8.22 -11.32 6.35
N ASN A 42 -8.92 -10.29 6.85
CA ASN A 42 -8.93 -9.94 8.27
C ASN A 42 -9.87 -10.81 9.13
N CYS A 43 -10.61 -11.75 8.52
CA CYS A 43 -11.42 -12.72 9.25
C CYS A 43 -10.56 -13.78 9.95
N SER A 44 -10.95 -14.19 11.17
CA SER A 44 -10.19 -15.12 12.03
C SER A 44 -10.18 -16.57 11.57
N ASP A 45 -11.15 -16.98 10.74
CA ASP A 45 -11.46 -18.40 10.50
C ASP A 45 -10.96 -18.94 9.15
N LEU A 46 -10.08 -18.20 8.46
CA LEU A 46 -9.52 -18.63 7.18
C LEU A 46 -8.52 -19.78 7.34
N SER A 47 -8.69 -20.83 6.53
CA SER A 47 -7.62 -21.80 6.28
C SER A 47 -6.43 -21.15 5.56
N GLU A 48 -5.26 -21.81 5.60
CA GLU A 48 -4.07 -21.34 4.89
C GLU A 48 -4.33 -21.17 3.38
N THR A 49 -5.00 -22.15 2.76
CA THR A 49 -5.34 -22.11 1.32
C THR A 49 -6.25 -20.93 0.96
N GLU A 50 -7.26 -20.63 1.78
CA GLU A 50 -8.14 -19.49 1.55
C GLU A 50 -7.39 -18.17 1.70
N ARG A 51 -6.54 -18.08 2.72
CA ARG A 51 -5.67 -16.92 2.96
C ARG A 51 -4.77 -16.67 1.76
N ASP A 52 -4.08 -17.69 1.27
CA ASP A 52 -3.19 -17.59 0.11
C ASP A 52 -3.95 -17.20 -1.16
N GLY A 53 -5.15 -17.75 -1.36
CA GLY A 53 -6.01 -17.38 -2.49
C GLY A 53 -6.45 -15.91 -2.47
N ILE A 54 -6.75 -15.36 -1.29
CA ILE A 54 -7.06 -13.94 -1.10
C ILE A 54 -5.82 -13.08 -1.37
N LEU A 55 -4.68 -13.44 -0.77
CA LEU A 55 -3.43 -12.69 -0.94
C LEU A 55 -2.93 -12.68 -2.38
N ALA A 56 -3.05 -13.79 -3.11
CA ALA A 56 -2.69 -13.85 -4.53
C ALA A 56 -3.52 -12.88 -5.40
N ARG A 57 -4.77 -12.60 -5.00
CA ARG A 57 -5.67 -11.66 -5.68
C ARG A 57 -5.47 -10.21 -5.23
N LEU A 58 -5.13 -10.01 -3.96
CA LEU A 58 -4.95 -8.69 -3.35
C LEU A 58 -3.57 -8.10 -3.69
N LEU A 59 -2.53 -8.91 -3.54
CA LEU A 59 -1.12 -8.54 -3.61
C LEU A 59 -0.40 -9.35 -4.71
N PRO A 60 -0.81 -9.24 -5.99
CA PRO A 60 -0.27 -10.07 -7.06
C PRO A 60 1.25 -9.92 -7.26
N ASN A 61 1.81 -8.79 -6.80
CA ASN A 61 3.22 -8.40 -6.91
C ASN A 61 4.02 -8.59 -5.60
N ALA A 62 3.39 -9.12 -4.54
CA ALA A 62 4.02 -9.36 -3.24
C ALA A 62 3.64 -10.74 -2.69
N ARG A 63 3.79 -11.79 -3.51
CA ARG A 63 3.30 -13.15 -3.21
C ARG A 63 4.00 -13.85 -2.04
N ASN A 64 5.19 -13.40 -1.64
CA ASN A 64 6.02 -14.04 -0.61
C ASN A 64 6.06 -13.23 0.69
N ILE A 65 5.05 -12.40 0.93
CA ILE A 65 4.97 -11.56 2.12
C ILE A 65 4.22 -12.29 3.24
N GLN A 66 4.79 -12.28 4.43
CA GLN A 66 4.12 -12.78 5.63
C GLN A 66 3.31 -11.63 6.24
N LEU A 67 1.99 -11.78 6.29
CA LEU A 67 1.08 -10.78 6.86
C LEU A 67 0.43 -11.32 8.11
N SER A 68 0.46 -10.53 9.18
CA SER A 68 -0.41 -10.73 10.33
C SER A 68 -1.67 -9.88 10.16
N PRO A 69 -2.88 -10.44 10.24
CA PRO A 69 -4.09 -9.63 10.24
C PRO A 69 -4.17 -8.75 11.52
N PRO A 70 -4.85 -7.59 11.47
CA PRO A 70 -5.49 -7.04 10.28
C PRO A 70 -4.50 -6.32 9.35
N PHE A 71 -4.78 -6.32 8.05
CA PHE A 71 -4.06 -5.56 7.01
C PHE A 71 -5.04 -4.72 6.19
N TYR A 72 -4.60 -3.55 5.74
CA TYR A 72 -5.39 -2.64 4.91
C TYR A 72 -4.57 -2.07 3.76
N CYS A 73 -5.17 -1.96 2.57
CA CYS A 73 -4.60 -1.20 1.47
C CYS A 73 -5.65 -0.50 0.60
N ASP A 74 -5.20 0.44 -0.25
CA ASP A 74 -6.10 1.12 -1.19
C ASP A 74 -6.39 0.24 -2.41
N TYR A 75 -5.37 -0.35 -3.03
CA TYR A 75 -5.48 -1.14 -4.26
C TYR A 75 -4.82 -2.51 -4.18
N GLY A 76 -3.76 -2.65 -3.39
CA GLY A 76 -2.95 -3.87 -3.20
C GLY A 76 -2.03 -4.19 -4.38
N ALA A 77 -2.48 -3.96 -5.61
CA ALA A 77 -1.72 -4.27 -6.82
C ALA A 77 -0.49 -3.37 -7.05
N ASN A 78 -0.36 -2.24 -6.35
CA ASN A 78 0.81 -1.37 -6.45
C ASN A 78 1.86 -1.65 -5.36
N ILE A 79 1.66 -2.71 -4.57
CA ILE A 79 2.57 -3.13 -3.51
C ILE A 79 3.48 -4.23 -4.05
N HIS A 80 4.78 -3.98 -3.99
CA HIS A 80 5.83 -4.88 -4.44
C HIS A 80 6.67 -5.29 -3.23
N ALA A 81 6.96 -6.58 -3.09
CA ALA A 81 7.78 -7.09 -2.00
C ALA A 81 8.85 -8.06 -2.52
N GLY A 82 10.06 -7.94 -1.96
CA GLY A 82 11.11 -8.93 -2.09
C GLY A 82 10.84 -10.20 -1.30
N SER A 83 11.84 -11.08 -1.23
CA SER A 83 11.77 -12.30 -0.43
C SER A 83 11.86 -12.01 1.08
N ASN A 84 11.20 -12.83 1.89
CA ASN A 84 11.31 -12.78 3.36
C ASN A 84 10.90 -11.41 3.95
N VAL A 85 9.81 -10.84 3.45
CA VAL A 85 9.20 -9.61 4.00
C VAL A 85 8.10 -10.00 4.97
N SER A 86 8.04 -9.35 6.13
CA SER A 86 6.97 -9.55 7.11
C SER A 86 6.32 -8.24 7.53
N LEU A 87 4.99 -8.18 7.51
CA LEU A 87 4.20 -7.08 8.08
C LEU A 87 3.42 -7.61 9.30
N ALA A 88 3.61 -6.97 10.45
CA ALA A 88 2.85 -7.27 11.65
C ALA A 88 1.40 -6.74 11.55
N GLY A 89 0.60 -6.98 12.58
CA GLY A 89 -0.82 -6.61 12.60
C GLY A 89 -1.05 -5.11 12.58
N GLY A 90 -2.14 -4.67 11.94
CA GLY A 90 -2.57 -3.28 11.88
C GLY A 90 -1.88 -2.43 10.82
N VAL A 91 -1.08 -3.02 9.93
CA VAL A 91 -0.38 -2.28 8.87
C VAL A 91 -1.37 -1.79 7.81
N THR A 92 -1.24 -0.51 7.43
CA THR A 92 -2.05 0.15 6.41
C THR A 92 -1.15 0.71 5.30
N ILE A 93 -1.38 0.31 4.04
CA ILE A 93 -0.62 0.80 2.88
C ILE A 93 -1.55 1.49 1.87
N LEU A 94 -1.52 2.82 1.83
CA LEU A 94 -2.26 3.63 0.85
C LEU A 94 -1.47 3.71 -0.45
N ASP A 95 -1.53 2.64 -1.24
CA ASP A 95 -0.74 2.39 -2.46
C ASP A 95 -1.33 3.03 -3.72
N ALA A 96 -1.74 4.31 -3.65
CA ALA A 96 -2.10 5.04 -4.86
C ALA A 96 -0.88 5.31 -5.77
N GLY A 97 0.31 5.42 -5.17
CA GLY A 97 1.60 5.26 -5.85
C GLY A 97 2.19 3.89 -5.54
N GLU A 98 3.21 3.50 -6.31
CA GLU A 98 3.91 2.25 -6.05
C GLU A 98 4.61 2.27 -4.69
N VAL A 99 4.54 1.13 -3.99
CA VAL A 99 5.25 0.90 -2.73
C VAL A 99 6.13 -0.33 -2.91
N HIS A 100 7.44 -0.12 -2.87
CA HIS A 100 8.45 -1.15 -3.02
C HIS A 100 9.07 -1.48 -1.67
N ILE A 101 9.07 -2.76 -1.29
CA ILE A 101 9.65 -3.26 -0.04
C ILE A 101 10.74 -4.28 -0.38
N GLY A 102 11.99 -3.98 -0.02
CA GLY A 102 13.14 -4.84 -0.26
C GLY A 102 13.12 -6.14 0.54
N ALA A 103 14.04 -7.04 0.21
CA ALA A 103 14.11 -8.36 0.84
C ALA A 103 14.53 -8.29 2.32
N ASN A 104 14.13 -9.27 3.12
CA ASN A 104 14.46 -9.37 4.56
C ASN A 104 14.03 -8.15 5.40
N THR A 105 13.02 -7.41 4.94
CA THR A 105 12.52 -6.23 5.63
C THR A 105 11.35 -6.60 6.55
N ARG A 106 11.41 -6.11 7.79
CA ARG A 106 10.38 -6.33 8.81
C ARG A 106 9.67 -5.04 9.14
N VAL A 107 8.35 -5.07 9.14
CA VAL A 107 7.50 -3.93 9.44
C VAL A 107 6.67 -4.22 10.68
N GLY A 108 6.84 -3.39 11.69
CA GLY A 108 6.17 -3.45 12.98
C GLY A 108 4.66 -3.21 12.89
N ALA A 109 4.00 -3.40 14.02
CA ALA A 109 2.56 -3.29 14.11
C ALA A 109 2.09 -1.84 13.95
N GLY A 110 0.91 -1.64 13.37
CA GLY A 110 0.29 -0.32 13.25
C GLY A 110 1.02 0.67 12.32
N VAL A 111 1.98 0.21 11.50
CA VAL A 111 2.68 1.07 10.54
C VAL A 111 1.72 1.55 9.45
N VAL A 112 1.83 2.84 9.10
CA VAL A 112 1.10 3.46 7.99
C VAL A 112 2.08 3.87 6.90
N VAL A 113 1.86 3.39 5.68
CA VAL A 113 2.60 3.80 4.48
C VAL A 113 1.64 4.56 3.57
N CYS A 114 1.95 5.81 3.25
CA CYS A 114 1.08 6.67 2.47
C CYS A 114 1.78 7.14 1.20
N ALA A 115 1.41 6.61 0.03
CA ALA A 115 1.99 7.00 -1.26
C ALA A 115 1.16 8.06 -2.01
N LEU A 116 0.37 8.87 -1.28
CA LEU A 116 -0.51 9.88 -1.87
C LEU A 116 -0.46 11.23 -1.17
N HIS A 117 -0.63 12.27 -1.98
CA HIS A 117 -0.79 13.67 -1.58
C HIS A 117 -2.20 14.15 -1.88
N HIS A 118 -2.65 15.10 -1.06
CA HIS A 118 -3.83 15.91 -1.33
C HIS A 118 -3.44 17.35 -1.70
N PRO A 119 -4.24 18.05 -2.52
CA PRO A 119 -4.05 19.47 -2.73
C PRO A 119 -4.16 20.23 -1.40
N LEU A 120 -3.29 21.22 -1.21
CA LEU A 120 -3.43 22.17 -0.10
C LEU A 120 -4.69 23.01 -0.26
N ASP A 121 -5.00 23.43 -1.49
CA ASP A 121 -6.25 24.12 -1.83
C ASP A 121 -7.47 23.24 -1.54
N ALA A 122 -8.35 23.75 -0.66
CA ALA A 122 -9.52 23.02 -0.19
C ALA A 122 -10.53 22.75 -1.33
N LYS A 123 -10.70 23.68 -2.28
CA LYS A 123 -11.64 23.51 -3.40
C LYS A 123 -11.22 22.32 -4.27
N ARG A 124 -9.94 22.27 -4.67
CA ARG A 124 -9.38 21.14 -5.43
C ARG A 124 -9.46 19.83 -4.65
N ARG A 125 -9.13 19.84 -3.36
CA ARG A 125 -9.22 18.63 -2.51
C ARG A 125 -10.66 18.10 -2.43
N ASN A 126 -11.65 18.98 -2.26
CA ASN A 126 -13.07 18.60 -2.18
C ASN A 126 -13.61 18.03 -3.50
N LEU A 127 -13.03 18.41 -4.64
CA LEU A 127 -13.33 17.84 -5.95
C LEU A 127 -12.75 16.43 -6.14
N GLY A 128 -11.87 15.96 -5.24
CA GLY A 128 -11.28 14.63 -5.31
C GLY A 128 -9.97 14.54 -6.10
N TRP A 129 -9.27 15.66 -6.26
CA TRP A 129 -7.91 15.63 -6.81
C TRP A 129 -6.93 14.99 -5.81
N GLN A 130 -6.05 14.13 -6.32
CA GLN A 130 -4.93 13.52 -5.60
C GLN A 130 -3.71 13.45 -6.52
N ARG A 131 -2.53 13.28 -5.93
CA ARG A 131 -1.28 13.00 -6.64
C ARG A 131 -0.60 11.85 -5.93
N SER A 132 -0.08 10.87 -6.66
CA SER A 132 0.71 9.79 -6.06
C SER A 132 2.20 10.13 -6.07
N GLU A 133 2.95 9.54 -5.16
CA GLU A 133 4.40 9.61 -5.17
C GLU A 133 4.96 8.29 -4.62
N PRO A 134 5.80 7.57 -5.38
CA PRO A 134 6.21 6.22 -5.03
C PRO A 134 7.11 6.21 -3.78
N ILE A 135 7.03 5.12 -3.02
CA ILE A 135 7.85 4.89 -1.83
C ILE A 135 8.76 3.68 -2.08
N PHE A 136 10.02 3.82 -1.63
CA PHE A 136 11.01 2.76 -1.71
C PHE A 136 11.57 2.46 -0.32
N ILE A 137 11.35 1.24 0.14
CA ILE A 137 11.92 0.70 1.37
C ILE A 137 12.96 -0.33 0.95
N GLY A 138 14.21 -0.12 1.36
CA GLY A 138 15.33 -1.00 1.04
C GLY A 138 15.21 -2.40 1.63
N SER A 139 16.27 -3.18 1.42
CA SER A 139 16.42 -4.53 1.97
C SER A 139 17.06 -4.50 3.36
N ASN A 140 16.79 -5.51 4.17
CA ASN A 140 17.28 -5.64 5.55
C ASN A 140 16.91 -4.45 6.44
N VAL A 141 15.72 -3.88 6.22
CA VAL A 141 15.22 -2.74 7.00
C VAL A 141 14.39 -3.23 8.18
N GLU A 142 14.59 -2.63 9.36
CA GLU A 142 13.68 -2.77 10.50
C GLU A 142 12.82 -1.51 10.62
N ILE A 143 11.50 -1.68 10.60
CA ILE A 143 10.56 -0.60 10.88
C ILE A 143 9.83 -0.92 12.17
N GLY A 144 10.00 -0.05 13.16
CA GLY A 144 9.33 -0.13 14.44
C GLY A 144 7.82 0.03 14.36
N ASN A 145 7.15 -0.16 15.49
CA ASN A 145 5.70 -0.06 15.61
C ASN A 145 5.21 1.38 15.44
N ASN A 146 4.01 1.56 14.88
CA ASN A 146 3.33 2.84 14.72
C ASN A 146 4.13 3.90 13.94
N VAL A 147 5.05 3.47 13.07
CA VAL A 147 5.77 4.38 12.17
C VAL A 147 4.82 4.86 11.06
N THR A 148 4.94 6.12 10.67
CA THR A 148 4.25 6.68 9.49
C THR A 148 5.27 7.04 8.42
N ILE A 149 5.15 6.44 7.23
CA ILE A 149 6.00 6.70 6.06
C ILE A 149 5.22 7.55 5.07
N LEU A 150 5.73 8.75 4.79
CA LEU A 150 5.07 9.73 3.93
C LEU A 150 5.41 9.57 2.43
N PRO A 151 4.64 10.18 1.52
CA PRO A 151 4.82 9.97 0.09
C PRO A 151 6.21 10.42 -0.37
N GLY A 152 6.80 9.68 -1.32
CA GLY A 152 8.13 9.96 -1.85
C GLY A 152 9.29 9.44 -0.99
N ALA A 153 9.01 8.81 0.16
CA ALA A 153 10.06 8.37 1.06
C ALA A 153 10.97 7.28 0.44
N ARG A 154 12.27 7.35 0.76
CA ARG A 154 13.29 6.41 0.32
C ARG A 154 14.12 5.96 1.53
N ILE A 155 13.79 4.80 2.09
CA ILE A 155 14.50 4.21 3.21
C ILE A 155 15.66 3.34 2.68
N PRO A 156 16.93 3.65 2.97
CA PRO A 156 18.06 2.86 2.49
C PRO A 156 18.14 1.46 3.09
N ASP A 157 18.85 0.56 2.41
CA ASP A 157 19.15 -0.78 2.91
C ASP A 157 19.80 -0.75 4.29
N GLY A 158 19.46 -1.72 5.15
CA GLY A 158 20.05 -1.86 6.49
C GLY A 158 19.57 -0.83 7.52
N SER A 159 18.63 0.05 7.15
CA SER A 159 18.12 1.08 8.06
C SER A 159 17.29 0.49 9.21
N VAL A 160 17.32 1.17 10.35
CA VAL A 160 16.44 0.89 11.49
C VAL A 160 15.64 2.15 11.81
N ILE A 161 14.31 2.06 11.74
CA ILE A 161 13.39 3.14 12.07
C ILE A 161 12.74 2.80 13.40
N THR A 162 12.92 3.65 14.41
CA THR A 162 12.37 3.41 15.75
C THR A 162 10.86 3.65 15.81
N ASP A 163 10.21 3.03 16.79
CA ASP A 163 8.78 3.14 17.04
C ASP A 163 8.27 4.60 17.05
N ASN A 164 7.04 4.82 16.58
CA ASN A 164 6.33 6.10 16.54
C ASN A 164 7.00 7.21 15.70
N SER A 165 7.96 6.85 14.84
CA SER A 165 8.62 7.81 13.95
C SER A 165 7.73 8.26 12.79
N VAL A 166 7.99 9.47 12.27
CA VAL A 166 7.45 9.93 10.99
C VAL A 166 8.59 10.07 10.00
N VAL A 167 8.60 9.22 8.96
CA VAL A 167 9.63 9.20 7.93
C VAL A 167 9.18 10.03 6.74
N ARG A 168 10.06 10.94 6.29
CA ARG A 168 9.83 11.81 5.15
C ARG A 168 11.07 11.80 4.25
N GLY A 169 10.86 11.64 2.94
CA GLY A 169 11.93 11.65 1.95
C GLY A 169 12.94 10.53 2.15
#